data_AF-A0AA35ZXM6-F1
#
_entry.id   AF-A0AA35ZXM6-F1
#
_cell.length_a   1.000
_cell.length_b   1.000
_cell.length_c   1.000
_cell.angle_alpha   90.00
_cell.angle_beta   90.00
_cell.angle_gamma   90.00
#
_symmetry.space_group_name_H-M   'P 1'
#
loop_
_entity.id
_entity.type
_entity.pdbx_description
1 polymer ?
#
loop_
_entity_poly.entity_id
_entity_poly.type
_entity_poly.pdbx_seq_one_letter_code
_entity_poly.pdbx_strand_id
1 'polypeptide(L)'
;MSVSLRFSALCLFLVYMLFLSVNGVSSMEEENELQSLIDNSTMADRRNEDIAIEKNDKAVEENPERVASMVDMSIRNSTERRKLGFLSCGTGNPIDDCWRCDRNWQRHRKRLADCAIGFGRNAIGGRDGRFKTIDARGVNVHIANGGCITIQYITNVIIHGLHIHDCKPTGNAMVRSSPSHYGWRTMADGDGISIFGSSHIWIDHNSLSNCADGLVDAIMGSTAITVSNNYFTHHNEVMLLGHSDTYDRDKIMQVTIAYNHFGEGLVQRMPRCRHGQGNRYLAPVNPNAKEVTHRVMTAGRWRHWNWRSEGDLMLNGAFFVPSGKGAGASYARASSLSAKPSSVVASLTSGSGALVCRRGREC
;
A
#
# COMPACT_ATOMS: atom_id res chain seq x y z
N MET A 1 -33.28 -37.08 -36.65
CA MET A 1 -32.12 -36.41 -36.00
C MET A 1 -32.58 -35.21 -35.14
N SER A 2 -33.40 -35.40 -34.09
CA SER A 2 -33.76 -34.28 -33.18
C SER A 2 -33.70 -34.63 -31.68
N VAL A 3 -33.37 -35.88 -31.34
CA VAL A 3 -33.33 -36.34 -29.94
C VAL A 3 -31.94 -36.12 -29.29
N SER A 4 -30.87 -35.98 -30.09
CA SER A 4 -29.49 -35.88 -29.58
C SER A 4 -29.05 -34.47 -29.17
N LEU A 5 -29.68 -33.39 -29.66
CA LEU A 5 -29.30 -32.01 -29.28
C LEU A 5 -29.87 -31.59 -27.92
N ARG A 6 -31.03 -32.14 -27.51
CA ARG A 6 -31.68 -31.76 -26.24
C ARG A 6 -30.95 -32.29 -25.01
N PHE A 7 -30.34 -33.47 -25.11
CA PHE A 7 -29.54 -34.05 -24.02
C PHE A 7 -28.21 -33.33 -23.80
N SER A 8 -27.55 -32.86 -24.87
CA SER A 8 -26.30 -32.09 -24.77
C SER A 8 -26.51 -30.72 -24.13
N ALA A 9 -27.62 -30.03 -24.45
CA ALA A 9 -27.94 -28.73 -23.87
C ALA A 9 -28.29 -28.82 -22.38
N LEU A 10 -28.99 -29.89 -21.96
CA LEU A 10 -29.30 -30.12 -20.55
C LEU A 10 -28.05 -30.38 -19.71
N CYS A 11 -27.08 -31.14 -20.27
CA CYS A 11 -25.84 -31.48 -19.59
C CYS A 11 -24.93 -30.25 -19.42
N LEU A 12 -24.81 -29.41 -20.45
CA LEU A 12 -24.08 -28.13 -20.37
C LEU A 12 -24.72 -27.15 -19.38
N PHE A 13 -26.06 -27.12 -19.30
CA PHE A 13 -26.78 -26.29 -18.34
C PHE A 13 -26.56 -26.75 -16.90
N LEU A 14 -26.56 -28.06 -16.65
CA LEU A 14 -26.29 -28.63 -15.33
C LEU A 14 -24.84 -28.39 -14.89
N VAL A 15 -23.86 -28.52 -15.79
CA VAL A 15 -22.45 -28.19 -15.50
C VAL A 15 -22.29 -26.70 -15.23
N TYR A 16 -22.95 -25.83 -16.00
CA TYR A 16 -22.94 -24.38 -15.75
C TYR A 16 -23.56 -24.02 -14.40
N MET A 17 -24.67 -24.65 -14.01
CA MET A 17 -25.30 -24.45 -12.70
C MET A 17 -24.44 -24.98 -11.56
N LEU A 18 -23.72 -26.09 -11.75
CA LEU A 18 -22.73 -26.61 -10.80
C LEU A 18 -21.51 -25.68 -10.67
N PHE A 19 -21.03 -25.11 -11.77
CA PHE A 19 -19.96 -24.10 -11.74
C PHE A 19 -20.41 -22.79 -11.05
N LEU A 20 -21.66 -22.37 -11.26
CA LEU A 20 -22.24 -21.22 -10.56
C LEU A 20 -22.45 -21.51 -9.06
N SER A 21 -22.84 -22.73 -8.68
CA SER A 21 -23.02 -23.10 -7.27
C SER A 21 -21.68 -23.22 -6.55
N VAL A 22 -20.63 -23.77 -7.17
CA VAL A 22 -19.29 -23.86 -6.56
C VAL A 22 -18.67 -22.47 -6.37
N ASN A 23 -18.80 -21.57 -7.36
CA ASN A 23 -18.30 -20.20 -7.24
C ASN A 23 -19.13 -19.34 -6.27
N GLY A 24 -20.44 -19.59 -6.17
CA GLY A 24 -21.32 -18.88 -5.23
C GLY A 24 -21.14 -19.31 -3.77
N VAL A 25 -20.82 -20.59 -3.53
CA VAL A 25 -20.58 -21.13 -2.19
C VAL A 25 -19.29 -20.56 -1.59
N SER A 26 -18.20 -20.45 -2.37
CA SER A 26 -16.93 -19.89 -1.89
C SER A 26 -17.04 -18.42 -1.48
N SER A 27 -17.75 -17.57 -2.25
CA SER A 27 -17.94 -16.16 -1.90
C SER A 27 -18.90 -15.97 -0.72
N MET A 28 -19.89 -16.86 -0.57
CA MET A 28 -20.81 -16.84 0.57
C MET A 28 -20.14 -17.37 1.84
N GLU A 29 -19.18 -18.30 1.77
CA GLU A 29 -18.41 -18.77 2.93
C GLU A 29 -17.55 -17.65 3.52
N GLU A 30 -16.82 -16.88 2.71
CA GLU A 30 -15.98 -15.77 3.19
C GLU A 30 -16.81 -14.60 3.78
N GLU A 31 -17.93 -14.21 3.16
CA GLU A 31 -18.83 -13.18 3.72
C GLU A 31 -19.52 -13.67 5.01
N ASN A 32 -19.88 -14.96 5.11
CA ASN A 32 -20.44 -15.54 6.32
C ASN A 32 -19.40 -15.66 7.44
N GLU A 33 -18.15 -15.97 7.12
CA GLU A 33 -17.06 -15.96 8.10
C GLU A 33 -16.83 -14.55 8.66
N LEU A 34 -16.73 -13.53 7.81
CA LEU A 34 -16.57 -12.14 8.24
C LEU A 34 -17.75 -11.66 9.10
N GLN A 35 -18.98 -12.01 8.72
CA GLN A 35 -20.18 -11.68 9.50
C GLN A 35 -20.21 -12.41 10.86
N SER A 36 -19.79 -13.69 10.90
CA SER A 36 -19.69 -14.46 12.14
C SER A 36 -18.61 -13.94 13.09
N LEU A 37 -17.52 -13.38 12.54
CA LEU A 37 -16.45 -12.73 13.30
C LEU A 37 -16.91 -11.40 13.90
N ILE A 38 -17.71 -10.63 13.15
CA ILE A 38 -18.35 -9.40 13.62
C ILE A 38 -19.38 -9.71 14.72
N ASP A 39 -20.14 -10.78 14.59
CA ASP A 39 -21.15 -11.18 15.57
C ASP A 39 -20.53 -11.69 16.89
N ASN A 40 -19.33 -12.28 16.82
CA ASN A 40 -18.53 -12.66 18.00
C ASN A 40 -17.67 -11.53 18.59
N SER A 41 -17.65 -10.34 17.98
CA SER A 41 -16.88 -9.21 18.48
C SER A 41 -17.50 -8.59 19.73
N THR A 42 -16.67 -8.13 20.67
CA THR A 42 -17.16 -7.49 21.90
C THR A 42 -17.80 -6.13 21.57
N MET A 43 -18.74 -5.65 22.40
CA MET A 43 -19.32 -4.30 22.27
C MET A 43 -18.27 -3.17 22.30
N ALA A 44 -17.07 -3.41 22.85
CA ALA A 44 -15.98 -2.46 22.80
C ALA A 44 -15.30 -2.44 21.42
N ASP A 45 -15.15 -3.61 20.78
CA ASP A 45 -14.58 -3.74 19.44
C ASP A 45 -15.48 -3.10 18.39
N ARG A 46 -16.80 -3.33 18.44
CA ARG A 46 -17.77 -2.69 17.53
C ARG A 46 -17.76 -1.17 17.63
N ARG A 47 -17.70 -0.62 18.85
CA ARG A 47 -17.60 0.84 19.05
C ARG A 47 -16.31 1.41 18.48
N ASN A 48 -15.19 0.68 18.56
CA ASN A 48 -13.93 1.13 17.97
C ASN A 48 -13.99 1.14 16.44
N GLU A 49 -14.66 0.15 15.85
CA GLU A 49 -14.91 0.09 14.41
C GLU A 49 -15.76 1.26 13.92
N ASP A 50 -16.88 1.57 14.58
CA ASP A 50 -17.73 2.72 14.23
C ASP A 50 -16.97 4.05 14.29
N ILE A 51 -16.16 4.24 15.33
CA ILE A 51 -15.31 5.43 15.48
C ILE A 51 -14.23 5.49 14.38
N ALA A 52 -13.65 4.34 14.00
CA ALA A 52 -12.65 4.28 12.95
C ALA A 52 -13.25 4.60 11.59
N ILE A 53 -14.45 4.09 11.31
CA ILE A 53 -15.25 4.41 10.13
C ILE A 53 -15.44 5.93 9.99
N GLU A 54 -15.95 6.59 11.03
CA GLU A 54 -16.20 8.05 10.99
C GLU A 54 -14.90 8.84 10.74
N LYS A 55 -13.78 8.38 11.32
CA LYS A 55 -12.46 8.99 11.09
C LYS A 55 -11.97 8.78 9.67
N ASN A 56 -12.19 7.60 9.10
CA ASN A 56 -11.75 7.28 7.74
C ASN A 56 -12.54 8.11 6.72
N ASP A 57 -13.85 8.27 6.90
CA ASP A 57 -14.68 9.14 6.04
C ASP A 57 -14.17 10.59 6.06
N LYS A 58 -13.78 11.10 7.24
CA LYS A 58 -13.18 12.44 7.40
C LYS A 58 -11.75 12.55 6.85
N ALA A 59 -11.04 11.43 6.72
CA ALA A 59 -9.67 11.40 6.21
C ALA A 59 -9.62 11.48 4.67
N VAL A 60 -10.74 11.24 3.99
CA VAL A 60 -10.85 11.33 2.53
C VAL A 60 -10.65 12.78 2.09
N GLU A 61 -9.70 13.00 1.19
CA GLU A 61 -9.57 14.28 0.52
C GLU A 61 -10.60 14.38 -0.62
N GLU A 62 -11.54 15.30 -0.50
CA GLU A 62 -12.57 15.56 -1.52
C GLU A 62 -11.96 16.07 -2.83
N ASN A 63 -10.90 16.89 -2.74
CA ASN A 63 -10.20 17.44 -3.91
C ASN A 63 -8.79 16.82 -4.09
N PRO A 64 -8.64 15.78 -4.92
CA PRO A 64 -7.34 15.16 -5.18
C PRO A 64 -6.35 16.10 -5.91
N GLU A 65 -6.80 17.17 -6.58
CA GLU A 65 -5.90 18.17 -7.19
C GLU A 65 -5.08 18.91 -6.14
N ARG A 66 -5.64 19.09 -4.94
CA ARG A 66 -4.90 19.69 -3.83
C ARG A 66 -3.71 18.83 -3.44
N VAL A 67 -3.90 17.51 -3.38
CA VAL A 67 -2.82 16.56 -3.04
C VAL A 67 -1.75 16.56 -4.12
N ALA A 68 -2.15 16.47 -5.39
CA ALA A 68 -1.23 16.51 -6.51
C ALA A 68 -0.39 17.81 -6.53
N SER A 69 -1.02 18.97 -6.33
CA SER A 69 -0.31 20.26 -6.28
C SER A 69 0.63 20.39 -5.08
N MET A 70 0.26 19.84 -3.92
CA MET A 70 1.18 19.77 -2.76
C MET A 70 2.39 18.88 -3.04
N VAL A 71 2.19 17.72 -3.68
CA VAL A 71 3.29 16.82 -4.07
C VAL A 71 4.23 17.52 -5.06
N ASP A 72 3.67 18.16 -6.09
CA ASP A 72 4.44 18.93 -7.09
C ASP A 72 5.23 20.07 -6.45
N MET A 73 4.61 20.84 -5.54
CA MET A 73 5.30 21.89 -4.79
C MET A 73 6.47 21.33 -3.96
N SER A 74 6.29 20.19 -3.29
CA SER A 74 7.38 19.54 -2.53
C SER A 74 8.53 19.10 -3.44
N ILE A 75 8.23 18.54 -4.62
CA ILE A 75 9.24 18.15 -5.62
C ILE A 75 10.00 19.38 -6.14
N ARG A 76 9.29 20.46 -6.48
CA ARG A 76 9.90 21.72 -6.94
C ARG A 76 10.80 22.32 -5.87
N ASN A 77 10.32 22.40 -4.63
CA ASN A 77 11.10 22.92 -3.50
C ASN A 77 12.38 22.10 -3.26
N SER A 78 12.32 20.77 -3.31
CA SER A 78 13.53 19.92 -3.22
C SER A 78 14.49 20.22 -4.39
N THR A 79 13.97 20.29 -5.63
CA THR A 79 14.78 20.57 -6.83
C THR A 79 15.48 21.93 -6.76
N GLU A 80 14.78 22.99 -6.33
CA GLU A 80 15.35 24.34 -6.21
C GLU A 80 16.38 24.41 -5.07
N ARG A 81 16.13 23.79 -3.92
CA ARG A 81 17.12 23.71 -2.82
C ARG A 81 18.42 23.03 -3.26
N ARG A 82 18.32 22.01 -4.10
CA ARG A 82 19.47 21.34 -4.71
C ARG A 82 20.26 22.28 -5.63
N LYS A 83 19.59 23.05 -6.50
CA LYS A 83 20.25 24.02 -7.40
C LYS A 83 21.02 25.10 -6.64
N LEU A 84 20.52 25.47 -5.47
CA LEU A 84 21.14 26.49 -4.60
C LEU A 84 22.34 25.97 -3.81
N GLY A 85 22.68 24.67 -3.87
CA GLY A 85 23.74 24.07 -3.06
C GLY A 85 23.48 24.16 -1.54
N PHE A 86 22.25 24.47 -1.14
CA PHE A 86 21.87 24.79 0.24
C PHE A 86 21.69 23.53 1.11
N LEU A 87 21.47 22.37 0.50
CA LEU A 87 21.41 21.06 1.16
C LEU A 87 22.51 20.12 0.63
N SER A 88 23.16 19.39 1.54
CA SER A 88 24.18 18.36 1.22
C SER A 88 23.57 17.10 0.57
N CYS A 89 22.31 16.76 0.82
CA CYS A 89 21.71 15.61 0.13
C CYS A 89 21.30 15.97 -1.28
N GLY A 90 21.86 15.22 -2.22
CA GLY A 90 21.53 15.30 -3.64
C GLY A 90 20.75 14.09 -4.16
N THR A 91 19.95 13.41 -3.32
CA THR A 91 19.19 12.23 -3.79
C THR A 91 18.17 12.63 -4.87
N GLY A 92 17.61 13.84 -4.74
CA GLY A 92 16.56 14.36 -5.62
C GLY A 92 15.17 13.82 -5.26
N ASN A 93 15.08 12.97 -4.24
CA ASN A 93 13.84 12.47 -3.71
C ASN A 93 13.37 13.41 -2.58
N PRO A 94 12.20 14.07 -2.73
CA PRO A 94 11.76 15.09 -1.78
C PRO A 94 11.46 14.56 -0.37
N ILE A 95 11.12 13.27 -0.23
CA ILE A 95 10.88 12.64 1.07
C ILE A 95 12.21 12.50 1.81
N ASP A 96 13.19 11.89 1.13
CA ASP A 96 14.54 11.67 1.66
C ASP A 96 15.24 13.00 1.98
N ASP A 97 15.25 13.93 1.01
CA ASP A 97 15.90 15.23 1.13
C ASP A 97 15.32 16.08 2.28
N CYS A 98 14.11 15.79 2.76
CA CYS A 98 13.47 16.49 3.87
C CYS A 98 14.12 16.17 5.23
N TRP A 99 14.61 14.95 5.44
CA TRP A 99 15.12 14.49 6.74
C TRP A 99 16.54 13.91 6.71
N ARG A 100 16.98 13.26 5.63
CA ARG A 100 18.26 12.53 5.55
C ARG A 100 19.48 13.42 5.77
N CYS A 101 19.36 14.69 5.41
CA CYS A 101 20.46 15.65 5.46
C CYS A 101 20.76 16.15 6.86
N ASP A 102 19.90 15.82 7.82
CA ASP A 102 20.14 16.13 9.21
C ASP A 102 21.18 15.17 9.80
N ARG A 103 22.43 15.60 9.95
CA ARG A 103 23.49 14.85 10.67
C ARG A 103 23.10 14.47 12.11
N ASN A 104 22.09 15.15 12.65
CA ASN A 104 21.52 14.93 13.97
C ASN A 104 20.13 14.29 13.89
N TRP A 105 19.76 13.62 12.80
CA TRP A 105 18.48 12.91 12.64
C TRP A 105 18.14 12.04 13.87
N GLN A 106 19.14 11.45 14.51
CA GLN A 106 18.99 10.63 15.73
C GLN A 106 18.43 11.41 16.92
N ARG A 107 18.73 12.72 17.01
CA ARG A 107 18.19 13.64 18.03
C ARG A 107 16.85 14.24 17.58
N HIS A 108 16.62 14.32 16.27
CA HIS A 108 15.42 14.89 15.67
C HIS A 108 14.51 13.83 15.04
N ARG A 109 14.40 12.63 15.63
CA ARG A 109 13.66 11.51 15.02
C ARG A 109 12.22 11.88 14.62
N LYS A 110 11.55 12.69 15.45
CA LYS A 110 10.16 13.15 15.20
C LYS A 110 10.00 14.01 13.95
N ARG A 111 11.06 14.67 13.47
CA ARG A 111 11.05 15.49 12.24
C ARG A 111 10.66 14.68 11.00
N LEU A 112 10.88 13.36 11.04
CA LEU A 112 10.46 12.45 9.96
C LEU A 112 8.97 12.63 9.63
N ALA A 113 8.12 12.82 10.64
CA ALA A 113 6.67 12.93 10.47
C ALA A 113 6.22 14.11 9.59
N ASP A 114 7.09 15.08 9.33
CA ASP A 114 6.79 16.25 8.48
C ASP A 114 7.15 16.01 7.01
N CYS A 115 7.77 14.87 6.68
CA CYS A 115 8.34 14.58 5.36
C CYS A 115 7.45 13.70 4.47
N ALA A 116 6.35 13.16 5.02
CA ALA A 116 5.38 12.39 4.25
C ALA A 116 4.72 13.25 3.16
N ILE A 117 4.47 12.67 1.99
CA ILE A 117 3.78 13.32 0.88
C ILE A 117 2.51 12.54 0.50
N GLY A 118 1.70 13.09 -0.42
CA GLY A 118 0.54 12.40 -0.95
C GLY A 118 -0.63 12.33 0.02
N PHE A 119 -1.43 11.27 -0.07
CA PHE A 119 -2.61 11.10 0.77
C PHE A 119 -2.26 10.79 2.23
N GLY A 120 -1.18 10.05 2.48
CA GLY A 120 -0.65 9.77 3.82
C GLY A 120 0.18 10.90 4.45
N ARG A 121 0.25 12.10 3.83
CA ARG A 121 1.03 13.25 4.35
C ARG A 121 0.68 13.66 5.79
N ASN A 122 -0.53 13.35 6.24
CA ASN A 122 -1.03 13.67 7.58
C ASN A 122 -0.74 12.55 8.60
N ALA A 123 -0.01 11.50 8.23
CA ALA A 123 0.45 10.46 9.14
C ALA A 123 1.53 11.02 10.07
N ILE A 124 1.12 11.74 11.12
CA ILE A 124 2.03 12.41 12.06
C ILE A 124 2.63 11.45 13.10
N GLY A 125 2.15 10.20 13.15
CA GLY A 125 2.62 9.18 14.08
C GLY A 125 2.67 9.66 15.53
N GLY A 126 3.85 9.57 16.15
CA GLY A 126 4.12 10.04 17.52
C GLY A 126 4.64 11.48 17.67
N ARG A 127 4.50 12.35 16.65
CA ARG A 127 5.04 13.72 16.70
C ARG A 127 4.47 14.50 17.90
N ASP A 128 3.14 14.58 17.98
CA ASP A 128 2.41 15.47 18.92
C ASP A 128 1.86 14.73 20.16
N GLY A 129 2.23 13.47 20.40
CA GLY A 129 1.64 12.67 21.49
C GLY A 129 2.35 11.34 21.76
N ARG A 130 1.63 10.39 22.39
CA ARG A 130 2.15 9.03 22.67
C ARG A 130 2.22 8.19 21.39
N PHE A 131 3.33 7.47 21.25
CA PHE A 131 3.90 6.94 20.02
C PHE A 131 2.99 6.02 19.20
N LYS A 132 2.95 6.28 17.88
CA LYS A 132 2.49 5.37 16.82
C LYS A 132 3.47 5.38 15.63
N THR A 133 4.75 5.48 15.94
CA THR A 133 5.84 5.44 14.96
C THR A 133 6.76 4.30 15.32
N ILE A 134 6.92 3.34 14.41
CA ILE A 134 8.00 2.36 14.45
C ILE A 134 9.10 2.91 13.54
N ASP A 135 10.25 3.22 14.11
CA ASP A 135 11.37 3.86 13.39
C ASP A 135 12.68 3.15 13.75
N ALA A 136 13.19 2.37 12.81
CA ALA A 136 14.42 1.61 12.95
C ALA A 136 15.68 2.35 12.49
N ARG A 137 15.64 3.66 12.20
CA ARG A 137 16.85 4.37 11.74
C ARG A 137 18.03 4.21 12.71
N GLY A 138 19.12 3.67 12.18
CA GLY A 138 20.38 3.43 12.91
C GLY A 138 20.39 2.21 13.82
N VAL A 139 19.41 1.33 13.67
CA VAL A 139 19.42 -0.03 14.21
C VAL A 139 18.93 -0.98 13.11
N ASN A 140 19.46 -2.20 13.06
CA ASN A 140 18.93 -3.20 12.13
C ASN A 140 17.82 -3.98 12.85
N VAL A 141 16.58 -3.85 12.37
CA VAL A 141 15.40 -4.46 12.98
C VAL A 141 14.71 -5.35 11.97
N HIS A 142 14.56 -6.63 12.34
CA HIS A 142 13.88 -7.64 11.56
C HIS A 142 12.59 -8.08 12.27
N ILE A 143 11.48 -8.14 11.53
CA ILE A 143 10.21 -8.75 11.94
C ILE A 143 9.98 -9.94 11.03
N ALA A 144 10.08 -11.16 11.58
CA ALA A 144 10.11 -12.38 10.78
C ALA A 144 9.74 -13.65 11.54
N ASN A 145 9.47 -14.72 10.79
CA ASN A 145 9.27 -16.10 11.27
C ASN A 145 8.03 -16.31 12.16
N GLY A 146 7.01 -15.47 12.01
CA GLY A 146 5.78 -15.55 12.78
C GLY A 146 4.76 -14.52 12.30
N GLY A 147 3.88 -14.08 13.19
CA GLY A 147 2.97 -12.98 12.92
C GLY A 147 3.74 -11.67 12.75
N CYS A 148 3.31 -10.86 11.79
CA CYS A 148 3.94 -9.59 11.46
C CYS A 148 3.05 -8.40 11.87
N ILE A 149 3.00 -7.32 11.09
CA ILE A 149 2.38 -6.07 11.54
C ILE A 149 0.91 -6.02 11.13
N THR A 150 0.04 -5.79 12.11
CA THR A 150 -1.38 -5.47 11.88
C THR A 150 -1.72 -4.09 12.39
N ILE A 151 -2.26 -3.24 11.52
CA ILE A 151 -2.83 -1.92 11.82
C ILE A 151 -4.34 -2.04 11.68
N GLN A 152 -5.08 -1.99 12.78
CA GLN A 152 -6.52 -2.21 12.74
C GLN A 152 -7.30 -1.15 13.54
N TYR A 153 -8.29 -0.53 12.89
CA TYR A 153 -9.19 0.49 13.44
C TYR A 153 -8.47 1.63 14.17
N ILE A 154 -7.32 2.04 13.65
CA ILE A 154 -6.52 3.13 14.24
C ILE A 154 -6.09 4.14 13.18
N THR A 155 -5.69 5.31 13.67
CA THR A 155 -5.16 6.39 12.83
C THR A 155 -3.79 6.86 13.29
N ASN A 156 -3.07 7.56 12.40
CA ASN A 156 -1.76 8.18 12.60
C ASN A 156 -0.66 7.16 12.89
N VAL A 157 -0.27 6.36 11.89
CA VAL A 157 0.78 5.34 12.02
C VAL A 157 1.91 5.59 11.02
N ILE A 158 3.16 5.51 11.50
CA ILE A 158 4.35 5.51 10.64
C ILE A 158 5.12 4.20 10.88
N ILE A 159 5.41 3.48 9.80
CA ILE A 159 6.28 2.29 9.81
C ILE A 159 7.49 2.60 8.95
N HIS A 160 8.67 2.67 9.58
CA HIS A 160 9.87 3.15 8.93
C HIS A 160 11.15 2.39 9.27
N GLY A 161 11.89 2.01 8.22
CA GLY A 161 13.25 1.47 8.35
C GLY A 161 13.36 -0.02 8.66
N LEU A 162 12.29 -0.81 8.52
CA LEU A 162 12.24 -2.21 8.98
C LEU A 162 12.57 -3.21 7.87
N HIS A 163 13.17 -4.33 8.26
CA HIS A 163 13.16 -5.55 7.45
C HIS A 163 11.98 -6.42 7.89
N ILE A 164 11.04 -6.70 6.98
CA ILE A 164 9.84 -7.51 7.26
C ILE A 164 9.85 -8.68 6.29
N HIS A 165 10.02 -9.90 6.78
CA HIS A 165 10.17 -11.05 5.90
C HIS A 165 9.80 -12.37 6.57
N ASP A 166 9.55 -13.42 5.79
CA ASP A 166 9.24 -14.76 6.32
C ASP A 166 8.06 -14.76 7.32
N CYS A 167 7.11 -13.84 7.14
CA CYS A 167 5.86 -13.82 7.90
C CYS A 167 5.09 -15.12 7.66
N LYS A 168 4.47 -15.64 8.71
CA LYS A 168 3.79 -16.95 8.69
C LYS A 168 2.34 -16.80 9.14
N PRO A 169 1.43 -17.66 8.67
CA PRO A 169 0.09 -17.70 9.21
C PRO A 169 0.16 -18.00 10.71
N THR A 170 -0.64 -17.29 11.50
CA THR A 170 -0.72 -17.51 12.94
C THR A 170 -2.12 -17.88 13.33
N GLY A 171 -2.27 -18.89 14.20
CA GLY A 171 -3.58 -19.33 14.69
C GLY A 171 -4.24 -18.36 15.67
N ASN A 172 -5.44 -18.72 16.10
CA ASN A 172 -6.24 -17.91 17.01
C ASN A 172 -5.55 -17.71 18.37
N ALA A 173 -5.59 -16.49 18.90
CA ALA A 173 -4.99 -16.17 20.18
C ALA A 173 -5.65 -14.98 20.88
N MET A 174 -5.53 -14.92 22.20
CA MET A 174 -5.78 -13.69 22.96
C MET A 174 -4.59 -12.76 22.81
N VAL A 175 -4.78 -11.63 22.13
CA VAL A 175 -3.71 -10.67 21.83
C VAL A 175 -3.97 -9.35 22.55
N ARG A 176 -2.94 -8.84 23.21
CA ARG A 176 -2.97 -7.52 23.83
C ARG A 176 -3.07 -6.44 22.74
N SER A 177 -4.16 -5.67 22.73
CA SER A 177 -4.36 -4.56 21.77
C SER A 177 -4.15 -3.17 22.38
N SER A 178 -4.04 -3.06 23.70
CA SER A 178 -3.61 -1.83 24.39
C SER A 178 -2.90 -2.16 25.73
N PRO A 179 -2.25 -1.20 26.40
CA PRO A 179 -1.62 -1.44 27.71
C PRO A 179 -2.57 -2.04 28.76
N SER A 180 -3.88 -1.82 28.63
CA SER A 180 -4.91 -2.28 29.56
C SER A 180 -5.94 -3.23 28.94
N HIS A 181 -5.78 -3.63 27.68
CA HIS A 181 -6.77 -4.45 26.96
C HIS A 181 -6.12 -5.56 26.14
N TYR A 182 -6.74 -6.73 26.17
CA TYR A 182 -6.46 -7.85 25.28
C TYR A 182 -7.79 -8.39 24.75
N GLY A 183 -7.81 -8.83 23.49
CA GLY A 183 -9.00 -9.32 22.82
C GLY A 183 -8.70 -10.58 22.03
N TRP A 184 -9.75 -11.31 21.68
CA TRP A 184 -9.63 -12.50 20.83
C TRP A 184 -9.28 -12.06 19.41
N ARG A 185 -8.28 -12.71 18.82
CA ARG A 185 -7.88 -12.53 17.42
C ARG A 185 -7.93 -13.88 16.72
N THR A 186 -8.50 -13.87 15.53
CA THR A 186 -8.56 -15.03 14.65
C THR A 186 -7.29 -15.17 13.83
N MET A 187 -7.27 -16.20 12.99
CA MET A 187 -6.15 -16.51 12.13
C MET A 187 -5.71 -15.28 11.32
N ALA A 188 -4.40 -15.08 11.24
CA ALA A 188 -3.79 -14.12 10.32
C ALA A 188 -3.12 -14.90 9.20
N ASP A 189 -3.26 -14.42 7.97
CA ASP A 189 -2.80 -15.11 6.76
C ASP A 189 -1.28 -15.10 6.59
N GLY A 190 -0.62 -14.18 7.31
CA GLY A 190 0.83 -14.06 7.32
C GLY A 190 1.36 -13.00 6.37
N ASP A 191 0.61 -11.90 6.19
CA ASP A 191 1.09 -10.73 5.47
C ASP A 191 2.26 -10.05 6.18
N GLY A 192 3.04 -9.26 5.44
CA GLY A 192 4.03 -8.35 6.03
C GLY A 192 3.40 -7.24 6.88
N ILE A 193 2.53 -6.45 6.26
CA ILE A 193 1.81 -5.34 6.89
C ILE A 193 0.34 -5.38 6.45
N SER A 194 -0.56 -5.71 7.36
CA SER A 194 -2.01 -5.69 7.09
C SER A 194 -2.66 -4.45 7.70
N ILE A 195 -3.47 -3.74 6.92
CA ILE A 195 -4.16 -2.49 7.28
C ILE A 195 -5.66 -2.68 7.14
N PHE A 196 -6.36 -2.57 8.26
CA PHE A 196 -7.80 -2.82 8.37
C PHE A 196 -8.51 -1.59 8.92
N GLY A 197 -9.44 -1.02 8.16
CA GLY A 197 -10.27 0.11 8.58
C GLY A 197 -9.49 1.25 9.22
N SER A 198 -8.33 1.60 8.69
CA SER A 198 -7.39 2.55 9.31
C SER A 198 -7.02 3.71 8.37
N SER A 199 -6.61 4.84 8.95
CA SER A 199 -6.32 6.06 8.18
C SER A 199 -5.07 6.81 8.63
N HIS A 200 -4.53 7.67 7.76
CA HIS A 200 -3.31 8.44 8.02
C HIS A 200 -2.12 7.53 8.35
N ILE A 201 -1.73 6.75 7.36
CA ILE A 201 -0.67 5.74 7.47
C ILE A 201 0.44 6.07 6.48
N TRP A 202 1.68 5.92 6.95
CA TRP A 202 2.86 6.05 6.12
C TRP A 202 3.81 4.86 6.31
N ILE A 203 4.01 4.10 5.23
CA ILE A 203 4.93 2.96 5.17
C ILE A 203 6.12 3.40 4.33
N ASP A 204 7.27 3.61 4.97
CA ASP A 204 8.42 4.27 4.36
C ASP A 204 9.74 3.54 4.61
N HIS A 205 10.61 3.38 3.61
CA HIS A 205 11.94 2.77 3.81
C HIS A 205 11.90 1.40 4.51
N ASN A 206 10.97 0.52 4.15
CA ASN A 206 10.98 -0.87 4.62
C ASN A 206 11.45 -1.80 3.50
N SER A 207 12.13 -2.87 3.89
CA SER A 207 12.50 -3.98 3.00
C SER A 207 11.56 -5.14 3.27
N LEU A 208 10.73 -5.51 2.29
CA LEU A 208 9.70 -6.54 2.42
C LEU A 208 9.91 -7.70 1.43
N SER A 209 9.84 -8.94 1.92
CA SER A 209 10.04 -10.13 1.10
C SER A 209 9.53 -11.42 1.72
N ASN A 210 9.20 -12.41 0.90
CA ASN A 210 8.98 -13.81 1.32
C ASN A 210 7.97 -14.02 2.48
N CYS A 211 6.92 -13.21 2.56
CA CYS A 211 5.79 -13.47 3.46
C CYS A 211 4.94 -14.65 2.94
N ALA A 212 4.08 -15.19 3.80
CA ALA A 212 3.24 -16.33 3.45
C ALA A 212 2.09 -15.95 2.50
N ASP A 213 1.45 -14.80 2.74
CA ASP A 213 0.39 -14.26 1.89
C ASP A 213 0.84 -12.96 1.20
N GLY A 214 0.36 -11.77 1.58
CA GLY A 214 0.76 -10.49 0.98
C GLY A 214 1.99 -9.81 1.62
N LEU A 215 2.59 -8.78 0.99
CA LEU A 215 3.55 -7.91 1.69
C LEU A 215 2.88 -6.71 2.35
N VAL A 216 1.97 -6.03 1.66
CA VAL A 216 1.23 -4.88 2.20
C VAL A 216 -0.23 -4.96 1.75
N ASP A 217 -1.14 -5.15 2.69
CA ASP A 217 -2.56 -5.28 2.40
C ASP A 217 -3.35 -4.17 3.08
N ALA A 218 -4.22 -3.50 2.35
CA ALA A 218 -5.10 -2.46 2.89
C ALA A 218 -6.54 -2.67 2.45
N ILE A 219 -7.43 -2.90 3.41
CA ILE A 219 -8.84 -3.24 3.17
C ILE A 219 -9.77 -2.56 4.20
N MET A 220 -11.07 -2.86 4.12
CA MET A 220 -12.10 -2.39 5.05
C MET A 220 -12.23 -0.85 5.14
N GLY A 221 -12.18 -0.15 4.00
CA GLY A 221 -12.31 1.30 3.95
C GLY A 221 -11.06 2.04 4.47
N SER A 222 -9.91 1.38 4.49
CA SER A 222 -8.64 2.04 4.81
C SER A 222 -8.31 3.13 3.79
N THR A 223 -7.84 4.29 4.24
CA THR A 223 -7.62 5.46 3.36
C THR A 223 -6.55 6.39 3.89
N ALA A 224 -6.20 7.44 3.13
CA ALA A 224 -5.13 8.37 3.48
C ALA A 224 -3.79 7.65 3.78
N ILE A 225 -3.35 6.83 2.83
CA ILE A 225 -2.14 6.00 2.95
C ILE A 225 -1.07 6.50 1.97
N THR A 226 0.18 6.53 2.41
CA THR A 226 1.35 6.67 1.53
C THR A 226 2.28 5.48 1.74
N VAL A 227 2.67 4.83 0.64
CA VAL A 227 3.69 3.78 0.61
C VAL A 227 4.85 4.31 -0.22
N SER A 228 5.99 4.60 0.41
CA SER A 228 7.13 5.22 -0.26
C SER A 228 8.49 4.63 0.07
N ASN A 229 9.45 4.75 -0.84
CA ASN A 229 10.85 4.34 -0.60
C ASN A 229 11.03 2.90 -0.11
N ASN A 230 10.05 2.00 -0.28
CA ASN A 230 10.18 0.62 0.14
C ASN A 230 10.89 -0.21 -0.93
N TYR A 231 11.52 -1.30 -0.51
CA TYR A 231 12.12 -2.28 -1.39
C TYR A 231 11.39 -3.62 -1.26
N PHE A 232 10.72 -4.02 -2.33
CA PHE A 232 9.95 -5.25 -2.41
C PHE A 232 10.71 -6.27 -3.26
N THR A 233 10.90 -7.49 -2.76
CA THR A 233 11.58 -8.57 -3.52
C THR A 233 11.03 -9.95 -3.15
N HIS A 234 11.33 -10.95 -3.99
CA HIS A 234 11.13 -12.38 -3.68
C HIS A 234 9.76 -12.70 -3.11
N HIS A 235 8.70 -12.38 -3.86
CA HIS A 235 7.34 -12.53 -3.37
C HIS A 235 6.30 -12.59 -4.48
N ASN A 236 5.25 -13.38 -4.28
CA ASN A 236 4.22 -13.56 -5.30
C ASN A 236 3.24 -12.38 -5.32
N GLU A 237 2.61 -12.09 -4.17
CA GLU A 237 1.48 -11.16 -4.05
C GLU A 237 1.88 -9.89 -3.29
N VAL A 238 2.42 -8.89 -4.01
CA VAL A 238 3.13 -7.79 -3.31
C VAL A 238 2.20 -6.91 -2.48
N MET A 239 1.11 -6.39 -3.04
CA MET A 239 0.25 -5.49 -2.29
C MET A 239 -1.19 -5.53 -2.81
N LEU A 240 -2.14 -5.75 -1.90
CA LEU A 240 -3.58 -5.70 -2.16
C LEU A 240 -4.19 -4.41 -1.59
N LEU A 241 -4.94 -3.69 -2.41
CA LEU A 241 -5.56 -2.41 -2.01
C LEU A 241 -7.04 -2.44 -2.39
N GLY A 242 -7.87 -2.76 -1.41
CA GLY A 242 -9.27 -3.11 -1.57
C GLY A 242 -9.42 -4.59 -1.95
N HIS A 243 -10.22 -5.32 -1.19
CA HIS A 243 -10.34 -6.77 -1.33
C HIS A 243 -11.56 -7.19 -2.18
N SER A 244 -12.62 -6.40 -2.21
CA SER A 244 -13.86 -6.76 -2.92
C SER A 244 -14.48 -5.63 -3.73
N ASP A 245 -14.89 -5.97 -4.95
CA ASP A 245 -15.66 -5.11 -5.87
C ASP A 245 -17.05 -4.73 -5.35
N THR A 246 -17.61 -5.53 -4.44
CA THR A 246 -18.94 -5.33 -3.85
C THR A 246 -18.87 -4.57 -2.54
N TYR A 247 -17.67 -4.45 -1.95
CA TYR A 247 -17.50 -3.76 -0.69
C TYR A 247 -17.43 -2.24 -0.90
N ASP A 248 -18.61 -1.61 -0.84
CA ASP A 248 -18.79 -0.20 -1.16
C ASP A 248 -17.91 0.75 -0.34
N ARG A 249 -17.49 0.35 0.87
CA ARG A 249 -16.60 1.19 1.69
C ARG A 249 -15.20 1.32 1.12
N ASP A 250 -14.68 0.37 0.34
CA ASP A 250 -13.34 0.50 -0.26
C ASP A 250 -13.30 1.60 -1.34
N LYS A 251 -14.46 2.13 -1.78
CA LYS A 251 -14.53 3.25 -2.74
C LYS A 251 -13.88 4.54 -2.23
N ILE A 252 -13.80 4.73 -0.91
CA ILE A 252 -13.17 5.91 -0.30
C ILE A 252 -11.65 5.83 -0.26
N MET A 253 -11.07 4.68 -0.62
CA MET A 253 -9.64 4.42 -0.50
C MET A 253 -8.80 5.40 -1.33
N GLN A 254 -7.83 6.02 -0.66
CA GLN A 254 -6.88 6.96 -1.25
C GLN A 254 -5.46 6.58 -0.82
N VAL A 255 -4.68 6.08 -1.78
CA VAL A 255 -3.31 5.62 -1.57
C VAL A 255 -2.37 6.32 -2.54
N THR A 256 -1.22 6.76 -2.03
CA THR A 256 -0.08 7.26 -2.82
C THR A 256 1.02 6.22 -2.81
N ILE A 257 1.51 5.82 -3.98
CA ILE A 257 2.66 4.89 -4.12
C ILE A 257 3.79 5.63 -4.83
N ALA A 258 4.88 5.95 -4.14
CA ALA A 258 5.94 6.78 -4.70
C ALA A 258 7.35 6.30 -4.34
N TYR A 259 8.27 6.34 -5.30
CA TYR A 259 9.70 6.04 -5.09
C TYR A 259 10.00 4.63 -4.54
N ASN A 260 9.06 3.69 -4.67
CA ASN A 260 9.31 2.31 -4.30
C ASN A 260 10.13 1.60 -5.37
N HIS A 261 10.88 0.61 -4.93
CA HIS A 261 11.62 -0.30 -5.80
C HIS A 261 10.97 -1.68 -5.73
N PHE A 262 10.31 -2.04 -6.82
CA PHE A 262 9.80 -3.38 -7.06
C PHE A 262 10.89 -4.17 -7.78
N GLY A 263 11.64 -4.94 -6.98
CA GLY A 263 12.87 -5.61 -7.37
C GLY A 263 12.65 -7.01 -7.93
N GLU A 264 13.70 -7.82 -7.86
CA GLU A 264 13.70 -9.16 -8.40
C GLU A 264 12.80 -10.13 -7.62
N GLY A 265 12.41 -11.22 -8.28
CA GLY A 265 11.61 -12.28 -7.65
C GLY A 265 10.16 -11.89 -7.36
N LEU A 266 9.69 -10.75 -7.85
CA LEU A 266 8.28 -10.36 -7.78
C LEU A 266 7.48 -10.99 -8.93
N VAL A 267 6.25 -11.42 -8.64
CA VAL A 267 5.40 -12.09 -9.63
C VAL A 267 4.20 -11.22 -10.02
N GLN A 268 3.38 -10.80 -9.04
CA GLN A 268 2.13 -10.09 -9.29
C GLN A 268 1.76 -9.10 -8.18
N ARG A 269 0.61 -8.43 -8.36
CA ARG A 269 0.06 -7.41 -7.45
C ARG A 269 1.10 -6.37 -7.05
N MET A 270 1.78 -5.76 -8.02
CA MET A 270 2.53 -4.53 -7.81
C MET A 270 1.59 -3.37 -8.11
N PRO A 271 0.66 -3.04 -7.18
CA PRO A 271 -0.48 -2.22 -7.49
C PRO A 271 0.00 -0.85 -7.91
N ARG A 272 -0.73 -0.31 -8.87
CA ARG A 272 -0.58 1.06 -9.30
C ARG A 272 -1.90 1.75 -9.06
N CYS A 273 -1.94 2.52 -7.99
CA CYS A 273 -3.13 3.21 -7.51
C CYS A 273 -3.44 4.46 -8.33
N ARG A 274 -4.56 5.08 -7.98
CA ARG A 274 -5.05 6.37 -8.49
C ARG A 274 -3.97 7.46 -8.59
N HIS A 275 -2.94 7.43 -7.73
CA HIS A 275 -1.75 8.29 -7.79
C HIS A 275 -0.47 7.50 -7.49
N GLY A 276 0.38 7.29 -8.50
CA GLY A 276 1.73 6.75 -8.33
C GLY A 276 2.75 7.50 -9.19
N GLN A 277 3.95 7.74 -8.65
CA GLN A 277 4.99 8.53 -9.31
C GLN A 277 6.40 8.06 -8.97
N GLY A 278 7.26 7.98 -9.98
CA GLY A 278 8.69 7.76 -9.79
C GLY A 278 9.06 6.39 -9.24
N ASN A 279 8.21 5.37 -9.45
CA ASN A 279 8.49 4.02 -8.99
C ASN A 279 9.35 3.27 -10.01
N ARG A 280 10.18 2.35 -9.50
CA ARG A 280 11.02 1.48 -10.32
C ARG A 280 10.45 0.06 -10.33
N TYR A 281 10.04 -0.43 -11.50
CA TYR A 281 9.51 -1.77 -11.69
C TYR A 281 10.45 -2.64 -12.51
N LEU A 282 10.91 -3.73 -11.93
CA LEU A 282 11.64 -4.78 -12.64
C LEU A 282 10.71 -5.98 -12.85
N ALA A 283 10.21 -6.16 -14.08
CA ALA A 283 9.41 -7.35 -14.37
C ALA A 283 10.28 -8.63 -14.33
N PRO A 284 9.74 -9.77 -13.88
CA PRO A 284 10.40 -11.07 -13.97
C PRO A 284 10.67 -11.50 -15.41
N VAL A 285 11.50 -12.52 -15.62
CA VAL A 285 11.81 -13.05 -16.97
C VAL A 285 10.57 -13.57 -17.69
N ASN A 286 9.61 -14.15 -16.94
CA ASN A 286 8.38 -14.73 -17.47
C ASN A 286 7.58 -13.70 -18.33
N PRO A 287 7.30 -13.99 -19.62
CA PRO A 287 6.58 -13.08 -20.51
C PRO A 287 5.12 -12.82 -20.09
N ASN A 288 4.52 -13.72 -19.30
CA ASN A 288 3.15 -13.56 -18.80
C ASN A 288 3.07 -12.71 -17.53
N ALA A 289 4.21 -12.35 -16.93
CA ALA A 289 4.30 -11.54 -15.72
C ALA A 289 4.99 -10.19 -16.00
N LYS A 290 4.63 -9.56 -17.13
CA LYS A 290 5.15 -8.26 -17.55
C LYS A 290 4.22 -7.09 -17.22
N GLU A 291 2.93 -7.37 -17.04
CA GLU A 291 1.99 -6.35 -16.58
C GLU A 291 2.21 -6.10 -15.08
N VAL A 292 2.55 -4.85 -14.74
CA VAL A 292 2.75 -4.44 -13.34
C VAL A 292 1.43 -4.52 -12.56
N THR A 293 0.34 -4.17 -13.22
CA THR A 293 -1.00 -4.25 -12.66
C THR A 293 -1.58 -5.65 -12.75
N HIS A 294 -2.17 -6.11 -11.65
CA HIS A 294 -2.99 -7.31 -11.64
C HIS A 294 -4.40 -6.95 -11.16
N ARG A 295 -5.40 -7.28 -11.97
CA ARG A 295 -6.82 -7.02 -11.69
C ARG A 295 -7.51 -8.36 -11.48
N VAL A 296 -7.87 -8.66 -10.24
CA VAL A 296 -8.52 -9.93 -9.90
C VAL A 296 -10.03 -9.83 -10.20
N MET A 297 -10.59 -10.88 -10.82
CA MET A 297 -12.05 -11.19 -10.89
C MET A 297 -13.00 -10.05 -11.32
N THR A 298 -12.66 -9.27 -12.33
CA THR A 298 -13.52 -8.18 -12.83
C THR A 298 -13.95 -8.43 -14.27
N ALA A 299 -15.16 -8.94 -14.48
CA ALA A 299 -15.81 -9.05 -15.81
C ALA A 299 -16.08 -7.66 -16.43
N GLY A 300 -15.02 -6.95 -16.84
CA GLY A 300 -15.07 -5.61 -17.43
C GLY A 300 -15.33 -4.45 -16.46
N ARG A 301 -15.64 -4.73 -15.19
CA ARG A 301 -15.93 -3.70 -14.18
C ARG A 301 -14.75 -2.77 -13.94
N TRP A 302 -13.51 -3.25 -13.92
CA TRP A 302 -12.31 -2.42 -13.67
C TRP A 302 -12.14 -1.20 -14.58
N ARG A 303 -12.79 -1.15 -15.76
CA ARG A 303 -12.62 -0.06 -16.74
C ARG A 303 -13.01 1.33 -16.20
N HIS A 304 -13.88 1.41 -15.19
CA HIS A 304 -14.24 2.67 -14.53
C HIS A 304 -13.27 3.10 -13.43
N TRP A 305 -12.40 2.20 -12.96
CA TRP A 305 -11.38 2.53 -11.95
C TRP A 305 -10.32 3.41 -12.57
N ASN A 306 -10.02 4.53 -11.94
CA ASN A 306 -9.00 5.45 -12.45
C ASN A 306 -7.60 4.99 -12.00
N TRP A 307 -6.94 4.15 -12.79
CA TRP A 307 -5.55 3.70 -12.56
C TRP A 307 -4.60 4.45 -13.49
N ARG A 308 -3.58 5.10 -12.92
CA ARG A 308 -2.64 6.00 -13.62
C ARG A 308 -1.21 5.83 -13.08
N SER A 309 -0.23 6.26 -13.85
CA SER A 309 1.13 6.63 -13.41
C SER A 309 1.76 7.44 -14.50
N GLU A 310 2.71 8.20 -14.02
CA GLU A 310 3.55 9.09 -14.75
C GLU A 310 4.95 9.00 -14.13
N GLY A 311 5.98 9.07 -14.96
CA GLY A 311 7.36 9.11 -14.49
C GLY A 311 7.89 7.82 -13.85
N ASP A 312 7.26 6.67 -14.07
CA ASP A 312 7.79 5.38 -13.63
C ASP A 312 8.87 4.84 -14.57
N LEU A 313 9.82 4.08 -14.01
CA LEU A 313 10.82 3.34 -14.77
C LEU A 313 10.40 1.88 -14.89
N MET A 314 10.11 1.46 -16.12
CA MET A 314 9.74 0.09 -16.47
C MET A 314 10.95 -0.64 -17.04
N LEU A 315 11.36 -1.74 -16.42
CA LEU A 315 12.53 -2.53 -16.82
C LEU A 315 12.11 -3.95 -17.21
N ASN A 316 12.94 -4.60 -18.03
CA ASN A 316 12.73 -5.98 -18.50
C ASN A 316 11.36 -6.21 -19.18
N GLY A 317 10.89 -5.25 -19.96
CA GLY A 317 9.61 -5.34 -20.68
C GLY A 317 8.39 -5.13 -19.81
N ALA A 318 8.54 -4.63 -18.57
CA ALA A 318 7.43 -4.22 -17.73
C ALA A 318 6.54 -3.21 -18.47
N PHE A 319 5.22 -3.34 -18.34
CA PHE A 319 4.27 -2.38 -18.89
C PHE A 319 3.05 -2.23 -17.98
N PHE A 320 2.24 -1.22 -18.28
CA PHE A 320 1.03 -0.90 -17.53
C PHE A 320 -0.14 -0.60 -18.45
N VAL A 321 -1.33 -1.06 -18.04
CA VAL A 321 -2.58 -0.80 -18.76
C VAL A 321 -3.43 0.21 -17.97
N PRO A 322 -3.58 1.48 -18.40
CA PRO A 322 -4.42 2.48 -17.71
C PRO A 322 -5.93 2.18 -17.78
N SER A 323 -6.70 2.77 -16.87
CA SER A 323 -8.17 2.68 -16.84
C SER A 323 -8.84 3.97 -16.29
N GLY A 324 -10.16 4.10 -16.48
CA GLY A 324 -10.99 5.19 -15.94
C GLY A 324 -11.20 6.38 -16.89
N LYS A 325 -12.27 7.15 -16.65
CA LYS A 325 -12.46 8.47 -17.28
C LYS A 325 -11.32 9.36 -16.82
N GLY A 326 -10.56 9.93 -17.77
CA GLY A 326 -9.44 10.83 -17.45
C GLY A 326 -9.82 11.84 -16.37
N ALA A 327 -8.89 12.16 -15.48
CA ALA A 327 -9.08 13.30 -14.60
C ALA A 327 -9.25 14.57 -15.44
N GLY A 328 -9.89 15.61 -14.87
CA GLY A 328 -10.07 16.88 -15.56
C GLY A 328 -8.77 17.38 -16.22
N ALA A 329 -8.87 18.06 -17.35
CA ALA A 329 -7.70 18.52 -18.13
C ALA A 329 -6.73 19.43 -17.35
N SER A 330 -7.13 19.92 -16.17
CA SER A 330 -6.33 20.58 -15.13
C SER A 330 -5.43 19.60 -14.37
N TYR A 331 -5.99 18.50 -13.86
CA TYR A 331 -5.30 17.45 -13.12
C TYR A 331 -4.26 16.72 -13.99
N ALA A 332 -4.59 16.37 -15.23
CA ALA A 332 -3.64 15.75 -16.15
C ALA A 332 -2.44 16.67 -16.46
N ARG A 333 -2.61 18.00 -16.41
CA ARG A 333 -1.52 18.98 -16.56
C ARG A 333 -0.71 19.15 -15.27
N ALA A 334 -1.34 19.12 -14.09
CA ALA A 334 -0.66 19.22 -12.81
C ALA A 334 0.19 17.97 -12.50
N SER A 335 -0.31 16.77 -12.84
CA SER A 335 0.44 15.52 -12.66
C SER A 335 1.54 15.38 -13.73
N SER A 336 1.21 15.58 -15.03
CA SER A 336 2.17 15.38 -16.12
C SER A 336 3.36 16.36 -16.15
N LEU A 337 3.21 17.57 -15.61
CA LEU A 337 4.32 18.53 -15.50
C LEU A 337 5.27 18.22 -14.33
N SER A 338 4.86 17.36 -13.39
CA SER A 338 5.61 17.04 -12.16
C SER A 338 6.37 15.71 -12.24
N ALA A 339 5.94 14.80 -13.12
CA ALA A 339 6.57 13.50 -13.32
C ALA A 339 8.01 13.65 -13.82
N LYS A 340 8.97 13.28 -12.98
CA LYS A 340 10.38 13.24 -13.37
C LYS A 340 10.55 12.20 -14.50
N PRO A 341 11.48 12.43 -15.45
CA PRO A 341 11.74 11.46 -16.50
C PRO A 341 12.20 10.14 -15.88
N SER A 342 11.84 9.01 -16.50
CA SER A 342 12.23 7.67 -16.05
C SER A 342 13.76 7.51 -15.89
N SER A 343 14.55 8.31 -16.60
CA SER A 343 16.01 8.36 -16.51
C SER A 343 16.56 8.71 -15.13
N VAL A 344 15.81 9.48 -14.31
CA VAL A 344 16.26 9.85 -12.96
C VAL A 344 15.68 8.94 -11.88
N VAL A 345 14.71 8.09 -12.20
CA VAL A 345 14.05 7.19 -11.22
C VAL A 345 15.07 6.28 -10.54
N ALA A 346 16.06 5.77 -11.27
CA ALA A 346 17.13 4.96 -10.68
C ALA A 346 17.88 5.69 -9.55
N SER A 347 18.08 7.01 -9.68
CA SER A 347 18.66 7.86 -8.63
C SER A 347 17.66 8.13 -7.50
N LEU A 348 16.38 8.35 -7.82
CA LEU A 348 15.34 8.65 -6.83
C LEU A 348 15.04 7.45 -5.92
N THR A 349 15.16 6.23 -6.43
CA THR A 349 14.91 4.98 -5.70
C THR A 349 16.18 4.30 -5.21
N SER A 350 17.36 4.93 -5.34
CA SER A 350 18.64 4.30 -4.99
C SER A 350 18.76 3.99 -3.49
N GLY A 351 18.05 4.75 -2.65
CA GLY A 351 17.98 4.55 -1.21
C GLY A 351 16.79 3.70 -0.74
N SER A 352 16.03 3.09 -1.64
CA SER A 352 14.85 2.30 -1.27
C SER A 352 15.18 1.12 -0.35
N GLY A 353 14.25 0.81 0.55
CA GLY A 353 14.40 -0.22 1.58
C GLY A 353 14.85 0.31 2.93
N ALA A 354 15.06 -0.63 3.85
CA ALA A 354 15.57 -0.34 5.20
C ALA A 354 16.97 0.29 5.13
N LEU A 355 17.12 1.42 5.80
CA LEU A 355 18.34 2.25 5.75
C LEU A 355 19.33 1.89 6.86
N VAL A 356 20.61 1.79 6.50
CA VAL A 356 21.71 1.63 7.45
C VAL A 356 22.26 3.01 7.87
N CYS A 357 21.49 3.73 8.67
CA CYS A 357 21.93 5.04 9.20
C CYS A 357 23.02 4.88 10.27
N ARG A 358 23.98 5.81 10.35
CA ARG A 358 24.97 5.86 11.44
C ARG A 358 24.83 7.14 12.25
N ARG A 359 24.90 7.04 13.59
CA ARG A 359 24.83 8.20 14.48
C ARG A 359 25.95 9.19 14.15
N GLY A 360 25.61 10.48 14.11
CA GLY A 360 26.57 11.56 13.83
C GLY A 360 26.95 11.71 12.35
N ARG A 361 26.26 11.00 11.45
CA ARG A 361 26.39 11.15 9.99
C ARG A 361 25.01 11.38 9.38
N GLU A 362 24.99 11.96 8.18
CA GLU A 362 23.82 11.91 7.30
C GLU A 362 23.45 10.44 7.11
N CYS A 363 22.15 10.15 7.18
CA CYS A 363 21.62 8.87 6.73
C CYS A 363 21.42 8.98 5.22
#